data_AF-A0A955BPZ9-F1
#
_entry.id   AF-A0A955BPZ9-F1
#
_cell.length_a   1.000
_cell.length_b   1.000
_cell.length_c   1.000
_cell.angle_alpha   90.00
_cell.angle_beta   90.00
_cell.angle_gamma   90.00
#
_symmetry.space_group_name_H-M   'P 1'
#
loop_
_entity.id
_entity.type
_entity.pdbx_description
1 polymer ?
#
loop_
_entity_poly.entity_id
_entity_poly.type
_entity_poly.pdbx_seq_one_letter_code
_entity_poly.pdbx_strand_id
1 'polypeptide(L)'
;MSQPERKRWTTSDFESMGWHDNAVHAFRIEEGEDGEGELILDIDYIEEWLSGEKHFEFVVCPATLQFHQVTDLRVSLDYVSPSAGLCPFSLHEIEREEHVYPNGYASFAWALRVNWPDGEITFRSPGFTQSQTSASVRSERQSLRPAERSES
;
A
#
# COMPACT_ATOMS: atom_id res chain seq x y z
N MET A 1 -19.13 -7.82 23.40
CA MET A 1 -18.26 -6.67 23.10
C MET A 1 -18.33 -6.46 21.59
N SER A 2 -18.75 -5.30 21.11
CA SER A 2 -18.75 -5.02 19.67
C SER A 2 -17.31 -4.96 19.21
N GLN A 3 -16.94 -5.68 18.15
CA GLN A 3 -15.65 -5.46 17.52
C GLN A 3 -15.60 -3.99 17.03
N PRO A 4 -14.47 -3.28 17.18
CA PRO A 4 -14.33 -1.97 16.57
C PRO A 4 -14.53 -2.09 15.06
N GLU A 5 -15.22 -1.11 14.47
CA GLU A 5 -15.42 -1.04 13.02
C GLU A 5 -14.05 -0.91 12.35
N ARG A 6 -13.75 -1.81 11.42
CA ARG A 6 -12.48 -1.77 10.66
C ARG A 6 -12.56 -0.65 9.63
N LYS A 7 -11.51 0.16 9.55
CA LYS A 7 -11.44 1.24 8.57
C LYS A 7 -11.30 0.67 7.15
N ARG A 8 -11.98 1.33 6.21
CA ARG A 8 -11.91 1.02 4.79
C ARG A 8 -11.81 2.33 4.01
N TRP A 9 -10.87 2.38 3.09
CA TRP A 9 -10.67 3.48 2.16
C TRP A 9 -10.84 2.99 0.73
N THR A 10 -11.17 3.90 -0.16
CA THR A 10 -11.39 3.65 -1.57
C THR A 10 -10.71 4.72 -2.41
N THR A 11 -10.86 4.60 -3.73
CA THR A 11 -10.32 5.56 -4.69
C THR A 11 -10.84 6.99 -4.50
N SER A 12 -12.00 7.18 -3.89
CA SER A 12 -12.52 8.52 -3.55
C SER A 12 -11.75 9.19 -2.42
N ASP A 13 -11.09 8.40 -1.58
CA ASP A 13 -10.35 8.88 -0.41
C ASP A 13 -8.89 9.23 -0.75
N PHE A 14 -8.44 8.91 -1.97
CA PHE A 14 -7.05 9.01 -2.41
C PHE A 14 -6.37 10.34 -2.06
N GLU A 15 -7.03 11.48 -2.34
CA GLU A 15 -6.47 12.81 -2.09
C GLU A 15 -6.25 13.13 -0.60
N SER A 16 -6.89 12.37 0.30
CA SER A 16 -6.76 12.51 1.75
C SER A 16 -5.84 11.48 2.40
N MET A 17 -5.34 10.53 1.61
CA MET A 17 -4.47 9.45 2.05
C MET A 17 -3.00 9.76 1.78
N GLY A 18 -2.11 9.09 2.50
CA GLY A 18 -0.67 9.17 2.29
C GLY A 18 -0.03 7.80 2.50
N TRP A 19 0.94 7.47 1.65
CA TRP A 19 1.66 6.19 1.72
C TRP A 19 3.16 6.34 1.96
N HIS A 20 3.63 7.55 2.27
CA HIS A 20 5.03 7.84 2.52
C HIS A 20 5.55 7.02 3.71
N ASP A 21 6.64 6.29 3.47
CA ASP A 21 7.32 5.35 4.36
C ASP A 21 6.54 4.08 4.74
N ASN A 22 5.38 3.83 4.12
CA ASN A 22 4.63 2.60 4.40
C ASN A 22 5.44 1.37 3.96
N ALA A 23 5.64 0.44 4.88
CA ALA A 23 6.33 -0.81 4.58
C ALA A 23 5.40 -1.80 3.89
N VAL A 24 5.84 -2.35 2.75
CA VAL A 24 5.16 -3.41 2.01
C VAL A 24 5.89 -4.72 2.27
N HIS A 25 5.19 -5.67 2.89
CA HIS A 25 5.79 -6.93 3.34
C HIS A 25 5.29 -8.17 2.59
N ALA A 26 4.25 -8.01 1.77
CA ALA A 26 3.83 -9.00 0.79
C ALA A 26 3.15 -8.31 -0.39
N PHE A 27 3.23 -8.94 -1.56
CA PHE A 27 2.32 -8.67 -2.66
C PHE A 27 1.90 -9.98 -3.31
N ARG A 28 0.68 -10.01 -3.84
CA ARG A 28 0.10 -11.17 -4.51
C ARG A 28 -0.75 -10.74 -5.68
N ILE A 29 -0.87 -11.65 -6.64
CA ILE A 29 -1.70 -11.51 -7.83
C ILE A 29 -2.80 -12.56 -7.69
N GLU A 30 -4.05 -12.12 -7.74
CA GLU A 30 -5.22 -12.98 -7.65
C GLU A 30 -6.11 -12.82 -8.90
N GLU A 31 -6.89 -13.85 -9.21
CA GLU A 31 -7.93 -13.79 -10.24
C GLU A 31 -9.20 -13.19 -9.61
N GLY A 32 -9.66 -12.07 -10.16
CA GLY A 32 -10.90 -11.38 -9.82
C GLY A 32 -12.12 -11.96 -10.54
N GLU A 33 -13.23 -11.22 -10.50
CA GLU A 33 -14.43 -11.58 -11.27
C GLU A 33 -14.11 -11.58 -12.78
N ASP A 34 -14.71 -12.50 -13.53
CA ASP A 34 -14.55 -12.63 -14.98
C ASP A 34 -13.09 -12.72 -15.50
N GLY A 35 -12.13 -13.15 -14.65
CA GLY A 35 -10.73 -13.33 -15.01
C GLY A 35 -9.89 -12.05 -14.95
N GLU A 36 -10.41 -11.00 -14.32
CA GLU A 36 -9.69 -9.74 -14.09
C GLU A 36 -8.50 -9.94 -13.15
N GLY A 37 -7.45 -9.11 -13.29
CA GLY A 37 -6.27 -9.20 -12.43
C GLY A 37 -6.43 -8.36 -11.16
N GLU A 38 -6.18 -8.94 -9.99
CA GLU A 38 -6.16 -8.22 -8.71
C GLU A 38 -4.73 -8.13 -8.20
N LEU A 39 -4.22 -6.92 -7.97
CA LEU A 39 -2.92 -6.70 -7.32
C LEU A 39 -3.14 -6.31 -5.86
N ILE A 40 -2.67 -7.13 -4.93
CA ILE A 40 -2.86 -6.88 -3.51
C ILE A 40 -1.50 -6.74 -2.82
N LEU A 41 -1.33 -5.64 -2.09
CA LEU A 41 -0.19 -5.34 -1.25
C LEU A 41 -0.60 -5.43 0.23
N ASP A 42 0.18 -6.16 1.03
CA ASP A 42 0.03 -6.08 2.48
C ASP A 42 1.00 -5.03 3.01
N ILE A 43 0.44 -4.01 3.64
CA ILE A 43 1.16 -2.81 4.05
C ILE A 43 1.02 -2.53 5.55
N ASP A 44 2.05 -1.94 6.15
CA ASP A 44 1.96 -1.29 7.44
C ASP A 44 1.59 0.18 7.19
N TYR A 45 0.28 0.48 7.11
CA TYR A 45 -0.25 1.80 6.78
C TYR A 45 -0.07 2.77 7.95
N ILE A 46 0.70 3.84 7.76
CA ILE A 46 0.87 4.90 8.74
C ILE A 46 -0.33 5.84 8.66
N GLU A 47 -1.23 5.75 9.65
CA GLU A 47 -2.42 6.60 9.71
C GLU A 47 -2.10 8.03 10.15
N GLU A 48 -1.15 8.17 11.07
CA GLU A 48 -0.80 9.45 11.67
C GLU A 48 0.65 9.48 12.13
N TRP A 49 1.29 10.63 11.91
CA TRP A 49 2.60 10.98 12.44
C TRP A 49 2.39 11.82 13.70
N LEU A 50 2.75 11.27 14.86
CA LEU A 50 2.66 11.94 16.14
C LEU A 50 4.00 12.63 16.43
N SER A 51 3.99 13.95 16.51
CA SER A 51 5.16 14.72 16.93
C SER A 51 5.37 14.58 18.45
N GLY A 52 6.44 13.90 18.86
CA GLY A 52 6.92 13.93 20.25
C GLY A 52 8.04 14.96 20.43
N GLU A 53 8.26 15.40 21.67
CA GLU A 53 9.33 16.38 21.99
C GLU A 53 10.74 15.84 21.74
N LYS A 54 10.93 14.51 21.70
CA LYS A 54 12.26 13.85 21.61
C LYS A 54 12.37 12.76 20.54
N HIS A 55 11.24 12.21 20.10
CA HIS A 55 11.17 11.18 19.05
C HIS A 55 9.82 11.27 18.35
N PHE A 56 9.75 10.77 17.12
CA PHE A 56 8.48 10.58 16.42
C PHE A 56 7.81 9.29 16.92
N GLU A 57 6.49 9.36 17.07
CA GLU A 57 5.65 8.18 17.24
C GLU A 57 4.68 8.12 16.07
N PHE A 58 4.13 6.94 15.82
CA PHE A 58 3.28 6.67 14.67
C PHE A 58 2.05 5.90 15.12
N VAL A 59 0.91 6.18 14.51
CA VAL A 59 -0.25 5.29 14.55
C VAL A 59 -0.18 4.44 13.30
N VAL A 60 0.13 3.15 13.45
CA VAL A 60 0.35 2.24 12.32
C VAL A 60 -0.71 1.15 12.34
N CYS A 61 -1.30 0.89 11.19
CA CYS A 61 -2.37 -0.08 10.98
C CYS A 61 -1.91 -1.10 9.92
N PRO A 62 -1.92 -2.41 10.19
CA PRO A 62 -1.74 -3.38 9.13
C PRO A 62 -2.98 -3.35 8.22
N ALA A 63 -2.76 -3.31 6.92
CA ALA A 63 -3.82 -3.14 5.93
C ALA A 63 -3.49 -3.90 4.64
N THR A 64 -4.54 -4.28 3.91
CA THR A 64 -4.43 -4.71 2.51
C THR A 64 -4.76 -3.53 1.62
N LEU A 65 -3.87 -3.18 0.69
CA LEU A 65 -4.11 -2.25 -0.42
C LEU A 65 -4.28 -3.05 -1.70
N GLN A 66 -5.51 -3.10 -2.21
CA GLN A 66 -5.90 -3.90 -3.37
C GLN A 66 -6.29 -3.00 -4.54
N PHE A 67 -5.61 -3.16 -5.66
CA PHE A 67 -5.96 -2.55 -6.94
C PHE A 67 -6.73 -3.54 -7.80
N HIS A 68 -7.83 -3.07 -8.39
CA HIS A 68 -8.80 -3.89 -9.10
C HIS A 68 -8.55 -3.87 -10.61
N GLN A 69 -8.93 -4.93 -11.33
CA GLN A 69 -8.89 -4.96 -12.81
C GLN A 69 -7.54 -4.50 -13.42
N VAL A 70 -6.45 -4.94 -12.80
CA VAL A 70 -5.10 -4.49 -13.08
C VAL A 70 -4.63 -4.98 -14.45
N THR A 71 -4.11 -4.06 -15.25
CA THR A 71 -3.41 -4.37 -16.51
C THR A 71 -2.03 -3.73 -16.55
N ASP A 72 -1.18 -4.17 -17.49
CA ASP A 72 0.14 -3.58 -17.75
C ASP A 72 1.09 -3.52 -16.54
N LEU A 73 0.99 -4.50 -15.63
CA LEU A 73 1.82 -4.57 -14.43
C LEU A 73 3.31 -4.69 -14.76
N ARG A 74 4.10 -3.77 -14.20
CA ARG A 74 5.56 -3.84 -14.12
C ARG A 74 5.98 -3.63 -12.67
N VAL A 75 6.89 -4.49 -12.22
CA VAL A 75 7.48 -4.44 -10.88
C VAL A 75 9.00 -4.40 -11.03
N SER A 76 9.65 -3.46 -10.35
CA SER A 76 11.11 -3.37 -10.24
C SER A 76 11.50 -3.06 -8.80
N LEU A 77 12.40 -3.85 -8.23
CA LEU A 77 12.98 -3.67 -6.90
C LEU A 77 14.47 -4.01 -6.98
N ASP A 78 15.34 -3.04 -6.67
CA ASP A 78 16.79 -3.20 -6.79
C ASP A 78 17.48 -3.39 -5.44
N TYR A 79 17.49 -4.64 -4.94
CA TYR A 79 18.27 -5.01 -3.76
C TYR A 79 19.78 -5.17 -4.05
N VAL A 80 20.19 -5.17 -5.32
CA VAL A 80 21.60 -5.34 -5.71
C VAL A 80 22.37 -4.06 -5.42
N SER A 81 21.85 -2.91 -5.84
CA SER A 81 22.48 -1.60 -5.62
C SER A 81 22.84 -1.31 -4.16
N PRO A 82 21.93 -1.47 -3.17
CA PRO A 82 22.27 -1.29 -1.75
C PRO A 82 23.04 -2.47 -1.14
N SER A 83 23.30 -3.55 -1.88
CA SER A 83 23.90 -4.79 -1.35
C SER A 83 23.16 -5.34 -0.13
N ALA A 84 21.83 -5.24 -0.13
CA ALA A 84 20.98 -5.59 1.01
C ALA A 84 20.33 -6.97 0.85
N GLY A 85 20.10 -7.65 1.98
CA GLY A 85 19.26 -8.85 2.00
C GLY A 85 17.78 -8.51 1.78
N LEU A 86 17.01 -9.44 1.22
CA LEU A 86 15.58 -9.26 0.99
C LEU A 86 14.83 -9.07 2.32
N CYS A 87 13.92 -8.09 2.33
CA CYS A 87 13.11 -7.67 3.46
C CYS A 87 11.95 -6.80 2.92
N PRO A 88 10.99 -6.36 3.75
CA PRO A 88 9.92 -5.46 3.29
C PRO A 88 10.48 -4.20 2.64
N PHE A 89 9.96 -3.80 1.48
CA PHE A 89 10.32 -2.51 0.86
C PHE A 89 9.44 -1.38 1.42
N SER A 90 9.79 -0.12 1.15
CA SER A 90 9.06 1.05 1.63
C SER A 90 8.65 1.95 0.48
N LEU A 91 7.44 2.50 0.56
CA LEU A 91 6.90 3.41 -0.43
C LEU A 91 7.35 4.84 -0.16
N HIS A 92 7.71 5.55 -1.22
CA HIS A 92 7.85 7.01 -1.18
C HIS A 92 6.48 7.67 -1.29
N GLU A 93 5.73 7.31 -2.32
CA GLU A 93 4.42 7.88 -2.64
C GLU A 93 3.67 6.97 -3.62
N ILE A 94 2.38 7.23 -3.78
CA ILE A 94 1.54 6.63 -4.80
C ILE A 94 1.00 7.77 -5.66
N GLU A 95 1.33 7.74 -6.94
CA GLU A 95 0.86 8.70 -7.94
C GLU A 95 -0.18 8.04 -8.83
N ARG A 96 -1.11 8.84 -9.36
CA ARG A 96 -2.04 8.42 -10.40
C ARG A 96 -2.23 9.50 -11.45
N GLU A 97 -2.39 9.08 -12.69
CA GLU A 97 -2.80 9.94 -13.80
C GLU A 97 -4.04 9.36 -14.47
N GLU A 98 -5.01 10.21 -14.83
CA GLU A 98 -6.17 9.75 -15.60
C GLU A 98 -5.73 9.18 -16.94
N HIS A 99 -6.28 8.02 -17.28
CA HIS A 99 -6.05 7.36 -18.56
C HIS A 99 -7.37 7.05 -19.24
N VAL A 100 -7.57 7.61 -20.44
CA VAL A 100 -8.74 7.32 -21.26
C VAL A 100 -8.32 6.41 -22.42
N TYR A 101 -8.93 5.23 -22.47
CA TYR A 101 -8.72 4.28 -23.55
C TYR A 101 -9.41 4.75 -24.85
N PRO A 102 -8.98 4.27 -26.03
CA PRO A 102 -9.60 4.65 -27.31
C PRO A 102 -11.10 4.34 -27.42
N ASN A 103 -11.61 3.40 -26.61
CA ASN A 103 -13.03 3.04 -26.54
C ASN A 103 -13.86 3.97 -25.61
N GLY A 104 -13.24 4.99 -25.02
CA GLY A 104 -13.88 5.93 -24.09
C GLY A 104 -13.94 5.47 -22.64
N TYR A 105 -13.42 4.28 -22.31
CA TYR A 105 -13.29 3.84 -20.93
C TYR A 105 -12.22 4.67 -20.20
N ALA A 106 -12.51 5.11 -18.99
CA ALA A 106 -11.58 5.85 -18.14
C ALA A 106 -11.05 4.93 -17.03
N SER A 107 -9.76 5.07 -16.74
CA SER A 107 -9.02 4.35 -15.71
C SER A 107 -7.91 5.27 -15.19
N PHE A 108 -7.00 4.75 -14.38
CA PHE A 108 -5.80 5.46 -13.97
C PHE A 108 -4.54 4.67 -14.34
N ALA A 109 -3.49 5.39 -14.72
CA ALA A 109 -2.13 4.89 -14.69
C ALA A 109 -1.57 5.15 -13.30
N TRP A 110 -1.23 4.08 -12.58
CA TRP A 110 -0.70 4.13 -11.22
C TRP A 110 0.81 3.97 -11.22
N ALA A 111 1.48 4.74 -10.36
CA ALA A 111 2.89 4.58 -10.06
C ALA A 111 3.11 4.59 -8.54
N LEU A 112 3.52 3.44 -8.01
CA LEU A 112 3.92 3.30 -6.62
C LEU A 112 5.45 3.43 -6.59
N ARG A 113 5.92 4.57 -6.09
CA ARG A 113 7.35 4.88 -5.99
C ARG A 113 7.90 4.21 -4.75
N VAL A 114 9.04 3.53 -4.87
CA VAL A 114 9.70 2.85 -3.75
C VAL A 114 10.92 3.67 -3.34
N ASN A 115 10.99 4.12 -2.09
CA ASN A 115 12.16 4.84 -1.55
C ASN A 115 13.21 3.90 -0.94
N TRP A 116 12.83 2.65 -0.65
CA TRP A 116 13.78 1.65 -0.20
C TRP A 116 13.34 0.21 -0.50
N PRO A 117 14.16 -0.60 -1.20
CA PRO A 117 15.28 -0.16 -2.04
C PRO A 117 14.77 0.68 -3.22
N ASP A 118 15.66 1.20 -4.05
CA ASP A 118 15.25 1.86 -5.30
C ASP A 118 14.38 0.92 -6.14
N GLY A 119 13.25 1.43 -6.63
CA GLY A 119 12.29 0.65 -7.40
C GLY A 119 11.00 1.39 -7.70
N GLU A 120 10.14 0.72 -8.46
CA GLU A 120 8.80 1.20 -8.76
C GLU A 120 7.86 0.04 -9.13
N ILE A 121 6.57 0.24 -8.87
CA ILE A 121 5.50 -0.62 -9.35
C ILE A 121 4.56 0.25 -10.18
N THR A 122 4.37 -0.10 -11.45
CA THR A 122 3.49 0.64 -12.38
C THR A 122 2.48 -0.29 -13.02
N PHE A 123 1.26 0.21 -13.22
CA PHE A 123 0.16 -0.55 -13.82
C PHE A 123 -1.00 0.37 -14.18
N ARG A 124 -2.06 -0.18 -14.77
CA ARG A 124 -3.35 0.49 -14.97
C ARG A 124 -4.42 -0.17 -14.12
N SER A 125 -5.32 0.63 -13.57
CA SER A 125 -6.46 0.14 -12.80
C SER A 125 -7.50 1.26 -12.61
N PRO A 126 -8.81 0.96 -12.65
CA PRO A 126 -9.85 1.95 -12.36
C PRO A 126 -9.83 2.44 -10.92
N GLY A 127 -9.19 1.71 -10.00
CA GLY A 127 -9.20 2.08 -8.60
C GLY A 127 -8.65 1.03 -7.65
N PHE A 128 -8.66 1.39 -6.38
CA PHE A 128 -8.26 0.55 -5.27
C PHE A 128 -9.27 0.56 -4.13
N THR A 129 -9.15 -0.45 -3.29
CA THR A 129 -9.69 -0.48 -1.93
C THR A 129 -8.57 -0.78 -0.95
N GLN A 130 -8.57 -0.09 0.19
CA GLN A 130 -7.66 -0.36 1.29
C GLN A 130 -8.47 -0.72 2.53
N SER A 131 -8.15 -1.83 3.19
CA SER A 131 -8.89 -2.28 4.37
C SER A 131 -7.94 -2.63 5.51
N GLN A 132 -8.28 -2.16 6.71
CA GLN A 132 -7.59 -2.52 7.94
C GLN A 132 -7.76 -4.03 8.25
N THR A 133 -6.66 -4.72 8.52
CA THR A 133 -6.69 -6.17 8.83
C THR A 133 -6.70 -6.46 10.33
N SER A 134 -6.10 -5.59 11.15
CA SER A 134 -6.18 -5.61 12.63
C SER A 134 -6.09 -4.19 13.23
N ALA A 135 -6.31 -4.06 14.53
CA ALA A 135 -6.31 -2.77 15.21
C ALA A 135 -5.00 -1.96 15.02
N SER A 136 -5.14 -0.64 14.93
CA SER A 136 -3.98 0.26 14.85
C SER A 136 -3.17 0.23 16.14
N VAL A 137 -1.85 0.27 16.00
CA VAL A 137 -0.89 0.22 17.11
C VAL A 137 -0.11 1.54 17.14
N ARG A 138 0.01 2.13 18.33
CA ARG A 138 0.95 3.22 18.56
C ARG A 138 2.36 2.64 18.64
N SER A 139 3.26 3.14 17.80
CA SER A 139 4.59 2.57 17.58
C SER A 139 5.64 3.67 17.50
N GLU A 140 6.84 3.41 18.02
CA GLU A 140 8.03 4.25 17.78
C GLU A 140 8.69 3.96 16.41
N ARG A 141 8.10 3.05 15.63
CA ARG A 141 8.56 2.62 14.29
C ARG A 141 7.46 2.82 13.27
N GLN A 142 7.85 3.20 12.06
CA GLN A 142 6.98 3.29 10.88
C GLN A 142 6.46 1.93 10.39
N SER A 143 7.14 0.83 10.75
CA SER A 143 6.78 -0.54 10.36
C SER A 143 6.54 -1.44 11.57
N LEU A 144 5.62 -2.39 11.37
CA LEU A 144 5.24 -3.38 12.36
C LEU A 144 6.14 -4.62 12.27
N ARG A 145 6.38 -5.26 13.40
CA ARG A 145 6.98 -6.59 13.45
C ARG A 145 5.94 -7.62 12.98
N PRO A 146 6.37 -8.78 12.49
CA PRO A 146 5.44 -9.85 12.12
C PRO A 146 4.40 -10.18 13.20
N ALA A 147 4.80 -10.21 14.48
CA ALA A 147 3.89 -10.48 15.60
C ALA A 147 2.89 -9.34 15.90
N GLU A 148 3.14 -8.12 15.40
CA GLU A 148 2.27 -6.95 15.56
C GLU A 148 1.21 -6.87 14.44
N ARG A 149 1.31 -7.69 13.38
CA ARG A 149 0.43 -7.65 12.20
C ARG A 149 -0.80 -8.55 12.27
N SER A 150 -0.73 -9.61 13.08
CA SER A 150 -1.86 -10.50 13.34
C SER A 150 -2.39 -10.27 14.75
N GLU A 151 -3.71 -10.13 14.91
CA GLU A 151 -4.30 -10.27 16.24
C GLU A 151 -4.02 -11.69 16.74
N SER A 152 -3.63 -11.80 18.01
CA SER A 152 -3.53 -13.09 18.71
C SER A 152 -4.90 -13.72 18.90
#